data_AF-A0A1M7TKS6-F1
#
_entry.id   AF-A0A1M7TKS6-F1
#
_cell.length_a   1.000
_cell.length_b   1.000
_cell.length_c   1.000
_cell.angle_alpha   90.00
_cell.angle_beta   90.00
_cell.angle_gamma   90.00
#
_symmetry.space_group_name_H-M   'P 1'
#
loop_
_entity.id
_entity.type
_entity.pdbx_description
1 polymer ?
#
loop_
_entity_poly.entity_id
_entity_poly.type
_entity_poly.pdbx_seq_one_letter_code
_entity_poly.pdbx_strand_id
1 'polypeptide(L)' 'MAKRNAKHEHLVEPTWGQSDDGGAPVTEFLAASAGPLSPFGEDHDFPLPSDRLRYAHPTDKPNRAGVQAGE' A
#
# COMPACT_ATOMS: atom_id res chain seq x y z
N MET A 1 2.66 -10.93 -29.65
CA MET A 1 1.44 -10.51 -28.93
C MET A 1 0.23 -11.10 -29.64
N ALA A 2 -0.66 -11.81 -28.93
CA ALA A 2 -1.87 -12.37 -29.53
C ALA A 2 -2.87 -11.25 -29.86
N LYS A 3 -3.53 -11.31 -31.02
CA LYS A 3 -4.55 -10.33 -31.42
C LYS A 3 -5.74 -10.37 -30.47
N ARG A 4 -6.19 -9.20 -30.01
CA ARG A 4 -7.37 -9.04 -29.14
C ARG A 4 -8.62 -9.54 -29.88
N ASN A 5 -9.43 -10.36 -29.21
CA ASN A 5 -10.66 -10.92 -29.76
C ASN A 5 -11.87 -10.17 -29.20
N ALA A 6 -12.68 -9.57 -30.07
CA ALA A 6 -13.86 -8.79 -29.69
C ALA A 6 -14.86 -9.59 -28.83
N LYS A 7 -14.94 -10.92 -29.01
CA LYS A 7 -15.83 -11.77 -28.19
C LYS A 7 -15.47 -11.79 -26.70
N HIS A 8 -14.24 -11.45 -26.34
CA HIS A 8 -13.75 -11.48 -24.96
C HIS A 8 -13.71 -10.09 -24.30
N GLU A 9 -14.32 -9.07 -24.92
CA GLU A 9 -14.32 -7.70 -24.38
C GLU A 9 -14.92 -7.62 -22.97
N HIS A 10 -15.98 -8.40 -22.70
CA HIS A 10 -16.62 -8.51 -21.39
C HIS A 10 -15.75 -9.13 -20.27
N LEU A 11 -14.62 -9.76 -20.62
CA LEU A 11 -13.68 -10.33 -19.66
C LEU A 11 -12.61 -9.32 -19.23
N VAL A 12 -12.55 -8.15 -19.89
CA VAL A 12 -11.62 -7.08 -19.56
C VAL A 12 -12.33 -6.08 -18.67
N GLU A 13 -11.74 -5.80 -17.51
CA GLU A 13 -12.25 -4.77 -16.62
C GLU A 13 -12.09 -3.39 -17.31
N PRO A 14 -13.17 -2.63 -17.53
CA PRO A 14 -13.16 -1.41 -18.36
C PRO A 14 -12.45 -0.21 -17.72
N THR A 15 -12.24 -0.22 -16.40
CA THR A 15 -11.49 0.83 -15.68
C THR A 15 -9.98 0.60 -15.69
N TRP A 16 -9.51 -0.60 -16.04
CA TRP A 16 -8.10 -0.83 -16.28
C TRP A 16 -7.64 -0.13 -17.55
N GLY A 17 -6.68 0.80 -17.38
CA GLY A 17 -6.04 1.49 -18.49
C GLY A 17 -5.39 0.53 -19.49
N GLN A 18 -5.10 1.03 -20.68
CA GLN A 18 -4.34 0.31 -21.71
C GLN A 18 -2.98 0.97 -21.87
N SER A 19 -1.94 0.19 -22.15
CA SER A 19 -0.67 0.78 -22.60
C SER A 19 -0.82 1.36 -24.01
N ASP A 20 0.11 2.22 -24.43
CA ASP A 20 0.11 2.85 -25.76
C ASP A 20 0.13 1.81 -26.91
N ASP A 21 0.70 0.63 -26.66
CA ASP A 21 0.73 -0.50 -27.61
C ASP A 21 -0.52 -1.41 -27.54
N GLY A 22 -1.55 -1.01 -26.77
CA GLY A 22 -2.81 -1.75 -26.63
C GLY A 22 -2.72 -3.00 -25.75
N GLY A 23 -1.69 -3.10 -24.91
CA GLY A 23 -1.47 -4.17 -23.94
C GLY A 23 -2.02 -3.86 -22.55
N ALA A 24 -1.75 -4.76 -21.60
CA ALA A 24 -2.04 -4.54 -20.19
C ALA A 24 -1.43 -3.22 -19.70
N PRO A 25 -2.08 -2.51 -18.76
CA PRO A 25 -1.56 -1.25 -18.24
C PRO A 25 -0.14 -1.46 -17.69
N VAL A 26 0.74 -0.48 -17.91
CA VAL A 26 2.08 -0.51 -17.34
C VAL A 26 1.93 -0.49 -15.82
N THR A 27 2.32 -1.58 -15.19
CA THR A 27 2.38 -1.75 -13.73
C THR A 27 3.81 -2.04 -13.33
N GLU A 28 4.14 -1.94 -12.04
CA GLU A 28 5.48 -2.32 -11.55
C GLU A 28 5.89 -3.75 -11.95
N PHE A 29 4.93 -4.68 -12.14
CA PHE A 29 5.22 -6.04 -12.59
C PHE A 29 5.76 -6.15 -14.01
N LEU A 30 5.52 -5.15 -14.86
CA LEU A 30 5.97 -5.11 -16.25
C LEU A 30 7.24 -4.26 -16.43
N ALA A 31 7.72 -3.62 -15.36
CA ALA A 31 8.91 -2.79 -15.43
C ALA A 31 10.16 -3.65 -15.67
N ALA A 32 11.01 -3.21 -16.61
CA ALA A 32 12.26 -3.89 -16.93
C ALA A 32 13.29 -3.82 -15.78
N SER A 33 13.16 -2.80 -14.93
CA SER A 33 13.95 -2.60 -13.72
C SER A 33 13.02 -2.55 -12.51
N ALA A 34 13.46 -3.14 -11.40
CA ALA A 34 12.79 -2.96 -10.12
C ALA A 34 12.79 -1.48 -9.71
N GLY A 35 11.69 -1.03 -9.09
CA GLY A 35 11.63 0.27 -8.43
C GLY A 35 12.54 0.32 -7.19
N PRO A 36 12.68 1.50 -6.56
CA PRO A 36 13.41 1.64 -5.30
C PRO A 36 12.86 0.67 -4.24
N LEU A 37 13.75 0.10 -3.43
CA LEU A 37 13.39 -0.90 -2.41
C LEU A 37 12.52 -0.31 -1.28
N SER A 38 12.48 1.01 -1.18
CA SER A 38 11.71 1.77 -0.20
C SER A 38 10.70 2.69 -0.89
N PRO A 39 9.43 2.72 -0.45
CA PRO A 39 8.43 3.65 -0.97
C PRO A 39 8.73 5.11 -0.58
N PHE A 40 9.66 5.34 0.34
CA PHE A 40 10.08 6.68 0.77
C PHE A 40 11.36 7.15 0.07
N GLY A 41 11.85 6.39 -0.92
CA GLY A 41 13.14 6.64 -1.56
C GLY A 41 14.33 6.32 -0.64
N GLU A 42 15.50 6.83 -1.04
CA GLU A 42 16.78 6.62 -0.35
C GLU A 42 16.97 7.56 0.86
N ASP A 43 16.06 8.52 1.06
CA ASP A 43 16.17 9.54 2.12
C ASP A 43 15.79 9.03 3.52
N HIS A 44 15.24 7.81 3.59
CA HIS A 44 14.68 7.24 4.81
C HIS A 44 15.23 5.84 5.10
N ASP A 45 16.03 5.76 6.16
CA ASP A 45 16.45 4.49 6.73
C ASP A 45 15.41 3.95 7.71
N PHE A 46 15.13 2.66 7.60
CA PHE A 46 14.27 1.93 8.52
C PHE A 46 15.08 0.94 9.37
N PRO A 47 14.71 0.75 10.65
CA PRO A 47 13.59 1.37 11.35
C PRO A 47 13.84 2.85 11.70
N LEU A 48 12.77 3.64 11.75
CA LEU A 48 12.86 5.03 12.19
C LEU A 48 13.22 5.10 13.68
N PRO A 49 14.05 6.07 14.10
CA PRO A 49 14.28 6.41 15.49
C PRO A 49 12.96 6.67 16.26
N SER A 50 12.88 6.20 17.51
CA SER A 50 11.64 6.23 18.30
C SER A 50 11.17 7.65 18.64
N ASP A 51 12.08 8.61 18.74
CA ASP A 51 11.82 10.04 18.92
C ASP A 51 11.17 10.70 17.71
N ARG A 52 11.30 10.10 16.51
CA ARG A 52 10.62 10.55 15.29
C ARG A 52 9.24 9.93 15.12
N LEU A 53 8.95 8.85 15.84
CA LEU A 53 7.64 8.21 15.78
C LEU A 53 6.66 9.00 16.64
N ARG A 54 5.59 9.52 16.02
CA ARG A 54 4.43 10.12 16.74
C ARG A 54 3.51 9.04 17.34
N TYR A 55 4.08 7.92 17.75
CA TYR A 55 3.35 6.81 18.34
C TYR A 55 3.27 7.00 19.85
N ALA A 56 2.05 7.10 20.37
CA ALA A 56 1.77 7.02 21.80
C ALA A 56 1.05 5.69 22.05
N HIS A 57 1.68 4.79 22.82
CA HIS A 57 1.03 3.55 23.19
C HIS A 57 -0.15 3.86 24.12
N PRO A 58 -1.38 3.42 23.79
CA PRO A 58 -2.52 3.64 24.67
C PRO A 58 -2.29 2.89 25.99
N THR A 59 -2.26 3.62 27.09
CA THR A 59 -2.08 3.06 28.44
C THR A 59 -3.40 2.93 29.20
N ASP A 60 -4.51 3.31 28.58
CA ASP A 60 -5.80 3.35 29.26
C ASP A 60 -6.22 1.95 29.71
N LYS A 61 -6.74 1.87 30.94
CA LYS A 61 -7.15 0.62 31.58
C LYS A 61 -8.66 0.67 31.76
N PRO A 62 -9.44 0.32 30.72
CA PRO A 62 -10.91 0.49 30.73
C PRO A 62 -11.59 -0.20 31.93
N ASN A 63 -10.97 -1.24 32.50
CA ASN A 63 -11.52 -1.98 33.63
C ASN A 63 -11.12 -1.43 35.02
N ARG A 64 -10.53 -0.23 35.11
CA ARG A 64 -10.17 0.40 36.40
C ARG A 64 -11.07 1.57 36.81
N ALA A 65 -12.10 1.89 36.03
CA ALA A 65 -13.07 2.95 36.32
C ALA A 65 -14.01 2.65 37.52
N GLY A 66 -13.85 1.52 38.21
CA GLY A 66 -14.72 1.08 39.31
C GLY A 66 -14.07 0.96 40.70
N VAL A 67 -12.76 1.20 40.85
CA VAL A 67 -12.17 1.30 42.20
C VAL A 67 -12.32 2.73 42.67
N GLN A 68 -13.41 2.99 43.40
CA GLN A 68 -13.47 4.13 44.30
C GLN A 68 -12.30 3.98 45.28
N ALA A 69 -11.30 4.85 45.15
CA ALA A 69 -10.33 5.05 46.22
C ALA A 69 -11.07 5.70 47.39
N GLY A 70 -11.66 4.87 48.24
CA GLY A 70 -12.31 5.27 49.49
C GLY A 70 -11.51 4.69 50.65
N GLU A 71 -10.86 5.60 51.38
CA GLU A 71 -10.22 5.53 52.71
C GLU A 71 -9.24 4.38 53.02
#